data_AF-A0A8T0EVD5-F1
#
_entry.id   AF-A0A8T0EVD5-F1
#
_cell.length_a   1.000
_cell.length_b   1.000
_cell.length_c   1.000
_cell.angle_alpha   90.00
_cell.angle_beta   90.00
_cell.angle_gamma   90.00
#
_symmetry.space_group_name_H-M   'P 1'
#
loop_
_entity.id
_entity.type
_entity.pdbx_description
1 polymer ?
#
loop_
_entity_poly.entity_id
_entity_poly.type
_entity_poly.pdbx_seq_one_letter_code
_entity_poly.pdbx_strand_id
1 'polypeptide(L)'
;MLLYPTEGNDKTIESILREELKEDGPNFKIRAVRKLQNKGMAIICGKEQEFDQLKKTIESNDSLKKNITVRLPGKRLPSLIIYDLPNDTTNKDVQTALKAYTNTHEDLRLRFWSRRSSCRLRT
;
A
#
# COMPACT_ATOMS: atom_id res chain seq x y z
N MET A 1 8.90 -2.73 -3.67
CA MET A 1 8.33 -3.70 -2.71
C MET A 1 8.44 -3.15 -1.30
N LEU A 2 7.58 -3.62 -0.39
CA LEU A 2 7.67 -3.32 1.04
C LEU A 2 8.13 -4.57 1.78
N LEU A 3 9.10 -4.43 2.68
CA LEU A 3 9.67 -5.50 3.49
C LEU A 3 9.40 -5.16 4.96
N TYR A 4 8.96 -6.14 5.74
CA TYR A 4 8.76 -6.01 7.18
C TYR A 4 9.42 -7.17 7.91
N PRO A 5 9.97 -6.96 9.12
CA PRO A 5 10.48 -8.06 9.91
C PRO A 5 9.31 -8.89 10.44
N THR A 6 9.51 -10.20 10.56
CA THR A 6 8.56 -11.09 11.25
C THR A 6 8.64 -10.85 12.77
N GLU A 7 7.50 -10.96 13.47
CA GLU A 7 7.42 -10.76 14.92
C GLU A 7 8.43 -11.67 15.65
N GLY A 8 9.29 -11.07 16.48
CA GLY A 8 10.33 -11.77 17.25
C GLY A 8 11.78 -11.56 16.77
N ASN A 9 12.01 -10.78 15.70
CA ASN A 9 13.36 -10.49 15.22
C ASN A 9 13.75 -9.01 15.42
N ASP A 10 14.78 -8.76 16.22
CA ASP A 10 15.30 -7.40 16.50
C ASP A 10 16.41 -6.96 15.53
N LYS A 11 16.88 -7.88 14.67
CA LYS A 11 17.87 -7.58 13.64
C LYS A 11 17.29 -6.63 12.60
N THR A 12 18.13 -5.73 12.10
CA THR A 12 17.73 -4.79 11.04
C THR A 12 17.63 -5.52 9.71
N ILE A 13 16.59 -5.23 8.92
CA ILE A 13 16.39 -5.85 7.59
C ILE A 13 17.63 -5.65 6.69
N GLU A 14 18.32 -4.52 6.84
CA GLU A 14 19.56 -4.22 6.11
C GLU A 14 20.68 -5.22 6.40
N SER A 15 20.86 -5.66 7.65
CA SER A 15 21.91 -6.63 8.00
C SER A 15 21.58 -8.01 7.45
N ILE A 16 20.33 -8.45 7.61
CA ILE A 16 19.86 -9.75 7.11
C ILE A 16 20.01 -9.83 5.59
N LEU A 17 19.59 -8.79 4.87
CA LEU A 17 19.74 -8.74 3.41
C LEU A 17 21.22 -8.71 3.00
N ARG A 18 22.08 -7.97 3.71
CA ARG A 18 23.52 -7.94 3.41
C ARG A 18 24.21 -9.26 3.72
N GLU A 19 23.79 -10.00 4.74
CA GLU A 19 24.37 -11.30 5.07
C GLU A 19 23.99 -12.34 4.01
N GLU A 20 22.72 -12.37 3.60
CA GLU A 20 22.17 -13.42 2.74
C GLU A 20 22.29 -13.13 1.24
N LEU A 21 22.43 -11.85 0.82
CA LEU A 21 22.60 -11.46 -0.59
C LEU A 21 24.07 -11.25 -1.00
N LYS A 22 25.03 -11.54 -0.10
CA LYS A 22 26.47 -11.38 -0.37
C LYS A 22 27.04 -12.43 -1.34
N GLU A 23 26.35 -13.54 -1.53
CA GLU A 23 26.85 -14.66 -2.34
C GLU A 23 26.08 -14.71 -3.67
N ASP A 24 26.72 -14.19 -4.73
CA ASP A 24 26.41 -14.43 -6.15
C ASP A 24 24.96 -14.18 -6.62
N GLY A 25 24.37 -13.08 -6.15
CA GLY A 25 23.06 -12.63 -6.60
C GLY A 25 23.05 -11.99 -8.01
N PRO A 26 21.95 -12.09 -8.78
CA PRO A 26 21.71 -11.29 -9.97
C PRO A 26 21.94 -9.80 -9.68
N ASN A 27 22.50 -9.07 -10.64
CA ASN A 27 22.85 -7.66 -10.49
C ASN A 27 21.56 -6.80 -10.43
N PHE A 28 20.89 -6.76 -9.27
CA PHE A 28 19.66 -5.99 -9.09
C PHE A 28 20.00 -4.50 -8.99
N LYS A 29 19.55 -3.68 -9.94
CA LYS A 29 19.68 -2.22 -9.83
C LYS A 29 18.62 -1.67 -8.88
N ILE A 30 19.00 -1.58 -7.60
CA ILE A 30 18.20 -0.86 -6.61
C ILE A 30 18.32 0.64 -6.89
N ARG A 31 17.20 1.29 -7.20
CA ARG A 31 17.15 2.74 -7.44
C ARG A 31 17.17 3.51 -6.13
N ALA A 32 16.41 3.04 -5.15
CA ALA A 32 16.33 3.67 -3.84
C ALA A 32 15.88 2.68 -2.77
N VAL A 33 16.40 2.89 -1.56
CA VAL A 33 15.94 2.22 -0.35
C VAL A 33 15.41 3.28 0.61
N ARG A 34 14.21 3.08 1.14
CA ARG A 34 13.59 3.98 2.13
C ARG A 34 13.24 3.21 3.39
N LYS A 35 13.57 3.76 4.55
CA LYS A 35 13.12 3.21 5.84
C LYS A 35 11.65 3.56 6.05
N LEU A 36 10.86 2.60 6.54
CA LEU A 36 9.46 2.76 6.89
C LEU A 36 9.28 2.69 8.41
N GLN A 37 8.09 3.06 8.87
CA GLN A 37 7.69 2.82 10.26
C GLN A 37 7.64 1.30 10.54
N ASN A 38 7.63 0.93 11.83
CA ASN A 38 7.59 -0.46 12.29
C ASN A 38 8.77 -1.32 11.81
N LYS A 39 9.98 -0.75 11.82
CA LYS A 39 11.22 -1.41 11.36
C LYS A 39 11.15 -1.92 9.89
N GLY A 40 10.18 -1.44 9.11
CA GLY A 40 10.00 -1.84 7.72
C GLY A 40 10.96 -1.11 6.77
N MET A 41 11.07 -1.63 5.54
CA MET A 41 11.92 -1.07 4.49
C MET A 41 11.23 -1.14 3.13
N ALA A 42 11.31 -0.07 2.34
CA ALA A 42 10.84 -0.04 0.96
C ALA A 42 12.02 -0.10 0.00
N ILE A 43 11.99 -1.06 -0.93
CA ILE A 43 12.96 -1.15 -2.03
C ILE A 43 12.26 -0.73 -3.32
N ILE A 44 12.84 0.27 -3.98
CA ILE A 44 12.40 0.77 -5.29
C ILE A 44 13.38 0.21 -6.34
N CYS A 45 12.88 -0.70 -7.18
CA CYS A 45 13.62 -1.24 -8.32
C CYS A 45 13.39 -0.36 -9.56
N GLY A 46 14.32 -0.37 -10.51
CA GLY A 46 14.19 0.35 -11.77
C GLY A 46 13.30 -0.38 -12.77
N LYS A 47 13.47 -1.70 -12.88
CA LYS A 47 12.71 -2.55 -13.80
C LYS A 47 11.83 -3.56 -13.06
N GLU A 48 10.74 -3.97 -13.70
CA GLU A 48 9.84 -5.00 -13.17
C GLU A 48 10.50 -6.39 -13.11
N GLN A 49 11.36 -6.71 -14.09
CA GLN A 49 12.14 -7.96 -14.07
C GLN A 49 13.03 -8.08 -12.83
N GLU A 50 13.71 -7.00 -12.45
CA GLU A 50 14.58 -6.96 -11.25
C GLU A 50 13.75 -7.12 -9.97
N PHE A 51 12.52 -6.59 -9.98
CA PHE A 51 11.58 -6.74 -8.89
C PHE A 51 11.16 -8.20 -8.70
N ASP A 52 10.78 -8.89 -9.79
CA ASP A 52 10.36 -10.28 -9.74
C ASP A 52 11.50 -11.22 -9.36
N GLN A 53 12.71 -10.97 -9.86
CA GLN A 53 13.88 -11.75 -9.49
C GLN A 53 14.21 -11.58 -8.01
N LEU A 54 14.23 -10.35 -7.49
CA LEU A 54 14.48 -10.09 -6.07
C LEU A 54 13.41 -10.74 -5.18
N LYS A 55 12.14 -10.68 -5.59
CA LYS A 55 11.05 -11.36 -4.89
C LYS A 55 11.27 -12.87 -4.85
N LYS A 56 11.62 -13.48 -5.99
CA LYS A 56 11.94 -14.92 -6.08
C LYS A 56 13.11 -15.29 -5.19
N THR A 57 14.20 -14.51 -5.18
CA THR A 57 15.37 -14.79 -4.32
C THR A 57 15.00 -14.79 -2.83
N ILE A 58 14.15 -13.85 -2.38
CA ILE A 58 13.68 -13.81 -0.99
C ILE A 58 12.78 -15.02 -0.68
N GLU A 59 11.95 -15.45 -1.63
CA GLU A 59 11.05 -16.60 -1.46
C GLU A 59 11.77 -17.96 -1.54
N SER A 60 12.87 -18.04 -2.30
CA SER A 60 13.71 -19.24 -2.45
C SER A 60 14.58 -19.53 -1.22
N ASN A 61 15.01 -18.49 -0.49
CA ASN A 61 15.85 -18.64 0.70
C ASN A 61 14.99 -18.81 1.96
N ASP A 62 15.02 -19.98 2.58
CA ASP A 62 14.23 -20.28 3.79
C ASP A 62 14.56 -19.35 4.97
N SER A 63 15.82 -18.94 5.13
CA SER A 63 16.25 -17.97 6.15
C SER A 63 15.59 -16.61 5.96
N LEU A 64 15.56 -16.11 4.72
CA LEU A 64 14.95 -14.82 4.39
C LEU A 64 13.43 -14.87 4.53
N LYS A 65 12.81 -15.94 4.06
CA LYS A 65 11.36 -16.14 4.13
C LYS A 65 10.82 -16.19 5.57
N LYS A 66 11.58 -16.77 6.50
CA LYS A 66 11.19 -16.82 7.93
C LYS A 66 11.31 -15.45 8.60
N ASN A 67 12.34 -14.69 8.25
CA ASN A 67 12.68 -13.44 8.93
C ASN A 67 12.02 -12.19 8.34
N ILE A 68 11.69 -12.22 7.04
CA ILE A 68 11.21 -11.07 6.29
C ILE A 68 9.90 -11.41 5.59
N THR A 69 8.89 -10.57 5.82
CA THR A 69 7.63 -10.63 5.09
C THR A 69 7.64 -9.61 3.96
N VAL A 70 7.42 -10.10 2.74
CA VAL A 70 7.30 -9.25 1.55
C VAL A 70 5.83 -8.85 1.38
N ARG A 71 5.56 -7.55 1.29
CA ARG A 71 4.25 -6.99 0.97
C ARG A 71 4.30 -6.18 -0.31
N LEU A 72 3.33 -6.43 -1.17
CA LEU A 72 3.08 -5.61 -2.34
C LEU A 72 2.35 -4.33 -1.92
N PRO A 73 2.77 -3.14 -2.40
CA PRO A 73 1.97 -1.94 -2.22
C PRO A 73 0.61 -2.14 -2.90
N GLY A 74 -0.48 -1.85 -2.19
CA GLY A 74 -1.83 -1.95 -2.74
C GLY A 74 -2.09 -0.90 -3.83
N LYS A 75 -2.95 -1.24 -4.80
CA LYS A 75 -3.43 -0.28 -5.81
C LYS A 75 -4.17 0.86 -5.12
N ARG A 76 -3.73 2.10 -5.35
CA ARG A 76 -4.48 3.28 -4.93
C ARG A 76 -5.54 3.60 -5.97
N LEU A 77 -6.80 3.62 -5.54
CA LEU A 77 -7.90 4.12 -6.35
C LEU A 77 -8.01 5.65 -6.15
N PRO A 78 -8.30 6.42 -7.21
CA PRO A 78 -8.54 7.85 -7.06
C PRO A 78 -9.74 8.05 -6.12
N SER A 79 -9.61 9.01 -5.20
CA SER A 79 -10.67 9.38 -4.27
C SER A 79 -10.88 10.89 -4.33
N LEU A 80 -12.14 11.32 -4.37
CA LEU A 80 -12.53 12.72 -4.35
C LEU A 80 -13.06 13.09 -2.96
N ILE A 81 -12.66 14.25 -2.44
CA ILE A 81 -13.19 14.81 -1.20
C ILE A 81 -13.90 16.11 -1.58
N ILE A 82 -15.20 16.19 -1.25
CA ILE A 82 -16.05 17.36 -1.50
C ILE A 82 -16.29 18.03 -0.15
N TYR A 83 -15.98 19.31 -0.05
CA TYR A 83 -16.19 20.13 1.13
C TYR A 83 -17.46 20.99 0.99
N ASP A 84 -17.88 21.59 2.10
CA ASP A 84 -18.99 22.56 2.15
C ASP A 84 -20.31 22.03 1.60
N LEU A 85 -20.54 20.72 1.77
CA LEU A 85 -21.81 20.09 1.42
C LEU A 85 -22.87 20.55 2.43
N PRO A 86 -24.01 21.11 1.97
CA PRO A 86 -25.13 21.45 2.84
C PRO A 86 -25.60 20.23 3.62
N ASN A 87 -25.99 20.42 4.88
CA ASN A 87 -26.46 19.32 5.74
C ASN A 87 -27.74 18.64 5.22
N ASP A 88 -28.50 19.36 4.38
CA ASP A 88 -29.76 18.88 3.80
C ASP A 88 -29.54 18.00 2.56
N THR A 89 -28.32 17.94 2.03
CA THR A 89 -28.02 17.13 0.84
C THR A 89 -28.03 15.64 1.18
N THR A 90 -28.84 14.87 0.47
CA THR A 90 -28.94 13.43 0.69
C THR A 90 -27.88 12.65 -0.10
N ASN A 91 -27.62 11.42 0.32
CA ASN A 91 -26.72 10.51 -0.42
C ASN A 91 -27.17 10.31 -1.88
N LYS A 92 -28.49 10.24 -2.11
CA LYS A 92 -29.07 10.06 -3.45
C LYS A 92 -28.77 11.23 -4.37
N ASP A 93 -28.79 12.46 -3.85
CA ASP A 93 -28.49 13.66 -4.62
C ASP A 93 -27.02 13.68 -5.05
N VAL A 94 -26.12 13.32 -4.11
CA VAL A 94 -24.68 13.21 -4.39
C VAL A 94 -24.40 12.12 -5.43
N GLN A 95 -25.03 10.94 -5.31
CA GLN A 95 -24.86 9.86 -6.28
C GLN A 95 -25.39 10.27 -7.66
N THR A 96 -26.56 10.89 -7.73
CA THR A 96 -27.17 11.34 -8.99
C THR A 96 -26.27 12.33 -9.71
N ALA A 97 -25.75 13.32 -8.97
CA ALA A 97 -24.80 14.29 -9.51
C ALA A 97 -23.54 13.60 -10.02
N LEU A 98 -22.93 12.71 -9.24
CA LEU A 98 -21.71 12.00 -9.64
C LEU A 98 -21.92 11.15 -10.90
N LYS A 99 -23.03 10.40 -10.98
CA LYS A 99 -23.36 9.58 -12.16
C LYS A 99 -23.52 10.39 -13.42
N ALA A 100 -24.11 11.59 -13.32
CA ALA A 100 -24.28 12.49 -14.45
C ALA A 100 -22.93 12.94 -15.04
N TYR A 101 -21.88 13.04 -14.22
CA TYR A 101 -20.53 13.42 -14.67
C TYR A 101 -19.66 12.23 -15.08
N THR A 102 -19.84 11.05 -14.47
CA THR A 102 -18.95 9.90 -14.71
C THR A 102 -19.46 8.93 -15.78
N ASN A 103 -20.64 9.16 -16.38
CA ASN A 103 -21.33 8.23 -17.29
C ASN A 103 -21.36 6.78 -16.71
N THR A 104 -21.40 6.66 -15.39
CA THR A 104 -21.39 5.37 -14.70
C THR A 104 -22.80 5.09 -14.19
N HIS A 105 -23.28 3.87 -14.42
CA HIS A 105 -24.60 3.47 -13.93
C HIS A 105 -24.58 2.98 -12.47
N GLU A 106 -23.41 2.57 -11.98
CA GLU A 106 -23.19 2.06 -10.64
C GLU A 106 -22.99 3.17 -9.59
N ASP A 107 -23.41 2.89 -8.36
CA ASP A 107 -23.18 3.79 -7.21
C ASP A 107 -21.71 3.75 -6.78
N LEU A 108 -21.14 4.93 -6.53
CA LEU A 108 -19.78 5.02 -6.01
C LEU A 108 -19.76 4.80 -4.49
N ARG A 109 -18.64 4.27 -3.99
CA ARG A 109 -18.44 4.09 -2.54
C ARG A 109 -18.21 5.43 -1.86
N LEU A 110 -19.28 6.04 -1.36
CA LEU A 110 -19.22 7.27 -0.58
C LEU A 110 -18.76 7.00 0.86
N ARG A 111 -17.93 7.89 1.40
CA ARG A 111 -17.57 7.93 2.82
C ARG A 111 -17.77 9.35 3.32
N PHE A 112 -18.61 9.51 4.33
CA PHE A 112 -18.83 10.79 4.97
C PHE A 112 -17.93 10.92 6.18
N TRP A 113 -17.16 12.00 6.22
CA TRP A 113 -16.39 12.38 7.41
C TRP A 113 -17.00 13.65 8.00
N SER A 114 -17.75 13.50 9.09
CA SER A 114 -18.25 14.63 9.86
C SER A 114 -17.27 14.94 10.99
N ARG A 115 -16.93 16.22 11.17
CA ARG A 115 -16.18 16.70 12.35
C ARG A 115 -17.07 16.83 13.60
N ARG A 116 -18.39 16.78 13.47
CA ARG A 116 -19.33 16.89 14.59
C ARG A 116 -20.03 15.55 14.84
N SER A 117 -19.96 15.08 16.08
CA SER A 117 -20.30 13.74 16.56
C SER A 117 -21.78 13.35 16.49
N SER A 118 -22.65 14.13 15.86
CA SER A 118 -24.10 13.87 15.89
C SER A 118 -24.75 14.18 14.55
N CYS A 119 -24.87 13.16 13.70
CA CYS A 119 -26.02 13.01 12.81
C CYS A 119 -26.09 11.54 12.38
N ARG A 120 -27.02 10.80 13.00
CA ARG A 120 -27.49 9.51 12.52
C ARG A 120 -28.36 9.80 11.30
N LEU A 121 -27.87 9.54 10.09
CA LEU A 121 -28.73 9.56 8.92
C LEU A 121 -29.65 8.32 9.03
N ARG A 122 -30.96 8.57 9.17
CA ARG A 122 -31.98 7.52 9.04
C ARG A 122 -31.90 6.97 7.61
N THR A 123 -31.82 5.65 7.53
CA THR A 123 -31.98 4.82 6.33
C THR A 123 -33.28 5.12 5.60
#